data_AF-A0A0P7W6T3-F1
#
_entry.id   AF-A0A0P7W6T3-F1
#
_cell.length_a   1.000
_cell.length_b   1.000
_cell.length_c   1.000
_cell.angle_alpha   90.00
_cell.angle_beta   90.00
_cell.angle_gamma   90.00
#
_symmetry.space_group_name_H-M   'P 1'
#
loop_
_entity.id
_entity.type
_entity.pdbx_description
1 polymer ?
#
loop_
_entity_poly.entity_id
_entity_poly.type
_entity_poly.pdbx_seq_one_letter_code
_entity_poly.pdbx_strand_id
1 'polypeptide(L)'
;MNKYTRFKGPMRKALSRMAQTYIRTEDGTIVVFGLIIFVLMLMVSGMAVDMMRYESERVRLQGTSDRAVLAATSLKNSNASMTPEELVQAYFDAEGLGEFASGNIEVSGTPETGRTVRVTPSAQMDTMFLRMSAVDHLDMIAPAAAVEGTGIATKIEIVMVLDASGSMGSYTSTGNTRLEEMKLAAKSFADEILTNNDPENVSISLVTYDSWVLPTTGMLNHMLDVSGTGACLEFDDWADVRAGNGPPAHSNAGGNGNGGMSGNGNGPPWATVGRNSTNAPASRRHCSTDPTFEIKPMMNDLVTFEQNIDSITTRGTTSIDLGARFGAMMLDPDMRGFIDSLIDDGTLPEAMRGRPFDWDEPGVQRVMVLLTDGENCCGSRFSTPVQDDNTLAVCQGMRANDVTVYTVSFDAPAGAIDLLSQCASSPNHFFNSGGDALVTAFDAIATNVQVQALRLTE
;
A
#
# COMPACT_ATOMS: atom_id res chain seq x y z
N MET A 1 -119.81 -36.66 -30.70
CA MET A 1 -119.85 -35.83 -29.47
C MET A 1 -119.21 -36.59 -28.32
N ASN A 2 -118.10 -36.05 -27.83
CA ASN A 2 -117.51 -36.15 -26.48
C ASN A 2 -117.47 -37.50 -25.72
N LYS A 3 -116.25 -37.93 -25.34
CA LYS A 3 -115.86 -38.08 -23.93
C LYS A 3 -114.33 -38.21 -23.78
N TYR A 4 -113.72 -37.15 -23.26
CA TYR A 4 -112.40 -37.15 -22.64
C TYR A 4 -112.41 -38.01 -21.37
N THR A 5 -111.40 -38.87 -21.20
CA THR A 5 -110.96 -39.27 -19.85
C THR A 5 -109.44 -39.28 -19.78
N ARG A 6 -108.93 -38.32 -18.99
CA ARG A 6 -107.55 -38.19 -18.49
C ARG A 6 -107.08 -39.49 -17.83
N PHE A 7 -105.83 -39.87 -18.10
CA PHE A 7 -104.96 -40.45 -17.07
C PHE A 7 -103.59 -39.77 -17.14
N LYS A 8 -103.43 -38.72 -16.31
CA LYS A 8 -102.12 -38.17 -15.96
C LYS A 8 -101.49 -39.13 -14.95
N GLY A 9 -100.57 -39.97 -15.40
CA GLY A 9 -99.76 -40.81 -14.52
C GLY A 9 -98.81 -39.97 -13.64
N PRO A 10 -98.58 -40.35 -12.36
CA PRO A 10 -97.78 -39.60 -11.39
C PRO A 10 -96.27 -39.57 -11.71
N MET A 11 -95.80 -40.40 -12.65
CA MET A 11 -94.39 -40.57 -12.98
C MET A 11 -93.77 -39.34 -13.67
N ARG A 12 -94.53 -38.63 -14.52
CA ARG A 12 -94.08 -37.38 -15.16
C ARG A 12 -93.92 -36.22 -14.18
N LYS A 13 -94.73 -36.17 -13.12
CA LYS A 13 -94.62 -35.15 -12.06
C LYS A 13 -93.49 -35.46 -11.08
N ALA A 14 -93.17 -36.74 -10.86
CA ALA A 14 -92.03 -37.15 -10.03
C ALA A 14 -90.70 -36.80 -10.72
N LEU A 15 -90.55 -37.12 -12.02
CA LEU A 15 -89.37 -36.75 -12.81
C LEU A 15 -89.25 -35.23 -13.02
N SER A 16 -90.35 -34.51 -13.25
CA SER A 16 -90.29 -33.05 -13.37
C SER A 16 -89.95 -32.36 -12.05
N ARG A 17 -90.40 -32.92 -10.90
CA ARG A 17 -89.99 -32.41 -9.58
C ARG A 17 -88.53 -32.71 -9.30
N MET A 18 -88.03 -33.91 -9.62
CA MET A 18 -86.62 -34.27 -9.41
C MET A 18 -85.67 -33.41 -10.27
N ALA A 19 -86.04 -33.12 -11.52
CA ALA A 19 -85.29 -32.20 -12.40
C ALA A 19 -85.39 -30.72 -11.95
N GLN A 20 -86.54 -30.28 -11.42
CA GLN A 20 -86.70 -28.94 -10.83
C GLN A 20 -85.95 -28.79 -9.50
N THR A 21 -85.79 -29.87 -8.73
CA THR A 21 -84.95 -29.88 -7.53
C THR A 21 -83.47 -29.79 -7.92
N TYR A 22 -83.02 -30.48 -8.98
CA TYR A 22 -81.62 -30.43 -9.46
C TYR A 22 -81.21 -29.06 -10.05
N ILE A 23 -82.16 -28.30 -10.60
CA ILE A 23 -81.93 -26.93 -11.09
C ILE A 23 -81.92 -25.91 -9.93
N ARG A 24 -82.45 -26.27 -8.75
CA ARG A 24 -82.49 -25.44 -7.53
C ARG A 24 -81.50 -25.89 -6.44
N THR A 25 -80.74 -26.95 -6.66
CA THR A 25 -79.69 -27.38 -5.72
C THR A 25 -78.43 -26.53 -5.95
N GLU A 26 -78.17 -25.62 -5.01
CA GLU A 26 -76.97 -24.77 -4.95
C GLU A 26 -75.71 -25.53 -4.44
N ASP A 27 -75.82 -26.84 -4.21
CA ASP A 27 -74.75 -27.68 -3.63
C ASP A 27 -73.50 -27.79 -4.54
N GLY A 28 -73.59 -27.44 -5.83
CA GLY A 28 -72.48 -27.46 -6.79
C GLY A 28 -71.73 -26.13 -6.97
N THR A 29 -72.29 -25.01 -6.49
CA THR A 29 -71.71 -23.67 -6.72
C THR A 29 -70.39 -23.48 -5.97
N ILE A 30 -70.26 -24.10 -4.79
CA ILE A 30 -69.02 -24.11 -4.00
C ILE A 30 -67.94 -24.93 -4.71
N VAL A 31 -68.30 -25.98 -5.45
CA VAL A 31 -67.34 -26.81 -6.21
C VAL A 31 -66.74 -26.02 -7.36
N VAL A 32 -67.55 -25.26 -8.11
CA VAL A 32 -67.06 -24.41 -9.21
C VAL A 32 -66.16 -23.29 -8.68
N PHE A 33 -66.56 -22.62 -7.60
CA PHE A 33 -65.76 -21.58 -6.96
C PHE A 33 -64.44 -22.15 -6.39
N GLY A 34 -64.49 -23.32 -5.75
CA GLY A 34 -63.32 -24.02 -5.24
C GLY A 34 -62.35 -24.45 -6.34
N LEU A 35 -62.85 -24.88 -7.50
CA LEU A 35 -62.03 -25.22 -8.68
C LEU A 35 -61.31 -23.99 -9.23
N ILE A 36 -61.98 -22.84 -9.30
CA ILE A 36 -61.38 -21.59 -9.76
C ILE A 36 -60.26 -21.16 -8.80
N ILE A 37 -60.51 -21.16 -7.48
CA ILE A 37 -59.48 -20.84 -6.48
C ILE A 37 -58.32 -21.83 -6.56
N PHE A 38 -58.60 -23.12 -6.73
CA PHE A 38 -57.58 -24.15 -6.85
C PHE A 38 -56.67 -23.90 -8.06
N VAL A 39 -57.25 -23.57 -9.22
CA VAL A 39 -56.47 -23.19 -10.42
C VAL A 39 -55.66 -21.93 -10.19
N LEU A 40 -56.22 -20.91 -9.52
CA LEU A 40 -55.49 -19.68 -9.18
C LEU A 40 -54.32 -19.95 -8.22
N MET A 41 -54.50 -20.80 -7.21
CA MET A 41 -53.42 -21.21 -6.30
C MET A 41 -52.31 -21.95 -7.04
N LEU A 42 -52.64 -22.87 -7.96
CA LEU A 42 -51.66 -23.54 -8.80
C LEU A 42 -50.91 -22.56 -9.73
N MET A 43 -51.59 -21.55 -10.27
CA MET A 43 -50.96 -20.54 -11.10
C MET A 43 -49.96 -19.70 -10.31
N VAL A 44 -50.35 -19.20 -9.12
CA VAL A 44 -49.45 -18.42 -8.25
C VAL A 44 -48.26 -19.27 -7.77
N SER A 45 -48.51 -20.54 -7.44
CA SER A 45 -47.45 -21.47 -7.03
C SER A 45 -46.50 -21.76 -8.19
N GLY A 46 -47.02 -21.93 -9.40
CA GLY A 46 -46.23 -22.11 -10.61
C GLY A 46 -45.35 -20.91 -10.93
N MET A 47 -45.89 -19.69 -10.79
CA MET A 47 -45.12 -18.45 -10.92
C MET A 47 -43.97 -18.38 -9.92
N ALA A 48 -44.20 -18.80 -8.67
CA ALA A 48 -43.15 -18.85 -7.66
C ALA A 48 -42.02 -19.82 -8.03
N VAL A 49 -42.35 -20.98 -8.61
CA VAL A 49 -41.36 -21.96 -9.09
C VAL A 49 -40.55 -21.41 -10.26
N ASP A 50 -41.20 -20.77 -11.24
CA ASP A 50 -40.49 -20.14 -12.36
C ASP A 50 -39.56 -19.03 -11.87
N MET A 51 -40.00 -18.20 -10.93
CA MET A 51 -39.17 -17.15 -10.31
C MET A 51 -37.98 -17.73 -9.54
N MET A 52 -38.18 -18.81 -8.76
CA MET A 52 -37.09 -19.46 -8.03
C MET A 52 -36.03 -20.03 -8.98
N ARG A 53 -36.47 -20.65 -10.09
CA ARG A 53 -35.55 -21.18 -11.11
C ARG A 53 -34.80 -20.04 -11.82
N TYR A 54 -35.51 -18.97 -12.19
CA TYR A 54 -34.90 -17.78 -12.80
C TYR A 54 -33.80 -17.19 -11.92
N GLU A 55 -34.10 -16.93 -10.65
CA GLU A 55 -33.11 -16.34 -9.73
C GLU A 55 -31.95 -17.29 -9.43
N SER A 56 -32.19 -18.62 -9.39
CA SER A 56 -31.12 -19.60 -9.22
C SER A 56 -30.13 -19.58 -10.39
N GLU A 57 -30.62 -19.54 -11.62
CA GLU A 57 -29.76 -19.46 -12.81
C GLU A 57 -29.06 -18.09 -12.90
N ARG A 58 -29.74 -17.01 -12.48
CA ARG A 58 -29.16 -15.67 -12.44
C ARG A 58 -28.01 -15.52 -11.47
N VAL A 59 -28.16 -16.06 -10.26
CA VAL A 59 -27.07 -16.07 -9.28
C VAL A 59 -25.91 -16.93 -9.78
N ARG A 60 -26.18 -18.04 -10.46
CA ARG A 60 -25.13 -18.88 -11.06
C ARG A 60 -24.36 -18.14 -12.15
N LEU A 61 -25.07 -17.52 -13.10
CA LEU A 61 -24.45 -16.75 -14.19
C LEU A 61 -23.62 -15.59 -13.64
N GLN A 62 -24.13 -14.86 -12.65
CA GLN A 62 -23.42 -13.76 -12.00
C GLN A 62 -22.15 -14.26 -11.28
N GLY A 63 -22.26 -15.33 -10.49
CA GLY A 63 -21.11 -15.90 -9.79
C GLY A 63 -20.00 -16.41 -10.73
N THR A 64 -20.36 -16.99 -11.87
CA THR A 64 -19.38 -17.36 -12.91
C THR A 64 -18.73 -16.12 -13.54
N SER A 65 -19.53 -15.09 -13.83
CA SER A 65 -19.04 -13.84 -14.43
C SER A 65 -18.01 -13.16 -13.53
N ASP A 66 -18.30 -13.03 -12.23
CA ASP A 66 -17.42 -12.40 -11.25
C ASP A 66 -16.08 -13.15 -11.12
N ARG A 67 -16.13 -14.49 -11.03
CA ARG A 67 -14.91 -15.32 -10.97
C ARG A 67 -14.09 -15.20 -12.25
N ALA A 68 -14.75 -15.19 -13.40
CA ALA A 68 -14.09 -15.13 -14.70
C ALA A 68 -13.36 -13.79 -14.90
N VAL A 69 -14.00 -12.66 -14.60
CA VAL A 69 -13.35 -11.34 -14.75
C VAL A 69 -12.20 -11.15 -13.78
N LEU A 70 -12.33 -11.62 -12.53
CA LEU A 70 -11.25 -11.56 -11.52
C LEU A 70 -10.04 -12.40 -11.93
N ALA A 71 -10.27 -13.64 -12.36
CA ALA A 71 -9.20 -14.52 -12.84
C ALA A 71 -8.51 -13.93 -14.07
N ALA A 72 -9.29 -13.38 -15.01
CA ALA A 72 -8.77 -12.71 -16.20
C ALA A 72 -7.94 -11.46 -15.88
N THR A 73 -8.29 -10.67 -14.85
CA THR A 73 -7.43 -9.55 -14.41
C THR A 73 -6.13 -10.02 -13.77
N SER A 74 -6.08 -11.17 -13.07
CA SER A 74 -4.88 -11.66 -12.38
C SER A 74 -3.82 -12.36 -13.25
N LEU A 75 -4.04 -12.47 -14.57
CA LEU A 75 -3.22 -13.27 -15.48
C LEU A 75 -1.73 -12.87 -15.56
N LYS A 76 -1.36 -11.64 -15.17
CA LYS A 76 0.05 -11.19 -15.16
C LYS A 76 0.94 -12.04 -14.24
N ASN A 77 0.36 -12.66 -13.20
CA ASN A 77 1.07 -13.52 -12.25
C ASN A 77 1.21 -14.98 -12.71
N SER A 78 0.69 -15.32 -13.90
CA SER A 78 0.67 -16.68 -14.42
C SER A 78 1.42 -16.74 -15.75
N ASN A 79 2.43 -17.61 -15.87
CA ASN A 79 3.16 -17.92 -17.10
C ASN A 79 2.29 -18.63 -18.17
N ALA A 80 1.02 -18.23 -18.32
CA ALA A 80 0.07 -18.79 -19.25
C ALA A 80 0.13 -18.01 -20.57
N SER A 81 0.35 -18.71 -21.67
CA SER A 81 0.32 -18.16 -23.03
C SER A 81 -1.10 -17.86 -23.54
N MET A 82 -2.04 -17.60 -22.63
CA MET A 82 -3.46 -17.41 -22.93
C MET A 82 -3.84 -15.94 -22.81
N THR A 83 -4.68 -15.47 -23.72
CA THR A 83 -5.25 -14.13 -23.66
C THR A 83 -6.33 -14.06 -22.57
N PRO A 84 -6.60 -12.87 -22.00
CA PRO A 84 -7.67 -12.67 -21.01
C PRO A 84 -9.04 -13.11 -21.51
N GLU A 85 -9.33 -12.87 -22.78
CA GLU A 85 -10.56 -13.27 -23.44
C GLU A 85 -10.71 -14.79 -23.48
N GLU A 86 -9.63 -15.50 -23.83
CA GLU A 86 -9.60 -16.97 -23.81
C GLU A 86 -9.76 -17.52 -22.39
N LEU A 87 -9.21 -16.86 -21.36
CA LEU A 87 -9.38 -17.30 -19.99
C LEU A 87 -10.82 -17.09 -19.50
N VAL A 88 -11.42 -15.93 -19.76
CA VAL A 88 -12.84 -15.69 -19.45
C VAL A 88 -13.69 -16.79 -20.10
N GLN A 89 -13.48 -17.06 -21.40
CA GLN A 89 -14.20 -18.10 -22.12
C GLN A 89 -14.02 -19.48 -21.47
N ALA A 90 -12.80 -19.85 -21.05
CA ALA A 90 -12.53 -21.13 -20.38
C ALA A 90 -13.30 -21.29 -19.05
N TYR A 91 -13.49 -20.21 -18.28
CA TYR A 91 -14.30 -20.24 -17.06
C TYR A 91 -15.79 -20.47 -17.36
N PHE A 92 -16.32 -19.84 -18.41
CA PHE A 92 -17.70 -20.07 -18.84
C PHE A 92 -17.90 -21.47 -19.42
N ASP A 93 -16.94 -21.98 -20.21
CA ASP A 93 -16.97 -23.33 -20.76
C ASP A 93 -16.95 -24.40 -19.66
N ALA A 94 -16.14 -24.21 -18.62
CA ALA A 94 -16.05 -25.13 -17.46
C ALA A 94 -17.38 -25.25 -16.69
N GLU A 95 -18.17 -24.18 -16.65
CA GLU A 95 -19.50 -24.17 -16.01
C GLU A 95 -20.64 -24.59 -16.96
N GLY A 96 -20.32 -24.92 -18.22
CA GLY A 96 -21.31 -25.24 -19.25
C GLY A 96 -22.10 -24.03 -19.74
N LEU A 97 -21.56 -22.81 -19.56
CA LEU A 97 -22.16 -21.52 -19.90
C LEU A 97 -21.46 -20.83 -21.08
N GLY A 98 -20.58 -21.54 -21.79
CA GLY A 98 -19.71 -21.01 -22.85
C GLY A 98 -20.42 -20.22 -23.94
N GLU A 99 -21.59 -20.70 -24.39
CA GLU A 99 -22.38 -20.05 -25.44
C GLU A 99 -22.91 -18.67 -25.02
N PHE A 100 -23.07 -18.42 -23.71
CA PHE A 100 -23.66 -17.18 -23.20
C PHE A 100 -22.65 -16.03 -23.07
N ALA A 101 -21.34 -16.35 -23.05
CA ALA A 101 -20.25 -15.36 -22.96
C ALA A 101 -19.62 -15.02 -24.32
N SER A 102 -19.76 -15.90 -25.32
CA SER A 102 -19.11 -15.74 -26.62
C SER A 102 -19.55 -14.45 -27.33
N GLY A 103 -18.58 -13.58 -27.65
CA GLY A 103 -18.80 -12.31 -28.35
C GLY A 103 -19.20 -11.11 -27.47
N ASN A 104 -19.35 -11.32 -26.15
CA ASN A 104 -19.76 -10.30 -25.18
C ASN A 104 -18.64 -9.94 -24.17
N ILE A 105 -17.38 -10.22 -24.55
CA ILE A 105 -16.18 -9.95 -23.75
C ILE A 105 -15.50 -8.72 -24.34
N GLU A 106 -15.38 -7.67 -23.53
CA GLU A 106 -14.66 -6.45 -23.88
C GLU A 106 -13.45 -6.31 -22.95
N VAL A 107 -12.27 -6.18 -23.55
CA VAL A 107 -11.04 -5.88 -22.82
C VAL A 107 -10.55 -4.52 -23.27
N SER A 108 -10.36 -3.61 -22.31
CA SER A 108 -9.88 -2.26 -22.56
C SER A 108 -8.69 -1.94 -21.66
N GLY A 109 -7.65 -1.33 -22.23
CA GLY A 109 -6.40 -1.00 -21.54
C GLY A 109 -5.22 -1.85 -22.03
N THR A 110 -4.02 -1.53 -21.56
CA THR A 110 -2.80 -2.30 -21.83
C THR A 110 -2.29 -2.95 -20.53
N PRO A 111 -1.46 -4.00 -20.61
CA PRO A 111 -0.79 -4.57 -19.42
C PRO A 111 0.07 -3.57 -18.63
N GLU A 112 0.38 -2.42 -19.22
CA GLU A 112 1.24 -1.36 -18.68
C GLU A 112 0.42 -0.30 -17.92
N THR A 113 -0.78 0.04 -18.39
CA THR A 113 -1.64 1.08 -17.77
C THR A 113 -2.72 0.54 -16.85
N GLY A 114 -2.75 -0.79 -16.64
CA GLY A 114 -3.88 -1.50 -16.03
C GLY A 114 -4.92 -1.89 -17.09
N ARG A 115 -5.42 -3.12 -16.97
CA ARG A 115 -6.42 -3.71 -17.86
C ARG A 115 -7.78 -3.76 -17.18
N THR A 116 -8.82 -3.30 -17.87
CA THR A 116 -10.20 -3.54 -17.50
C THR A 116 -10.75 -4.69 -18.32
N VAL A 117 -11.26 -5.72 -17.66
CA VAL A 117 -11.95 -6.86 -18.30
C VAL A 117 -13.43 -6.76 -17.96
N ARG A 118 -14.28 -6.68 -18.99
CA ARG A 118 -15.73 -6.63 -18.87
C ARG A 118 -16.37 -7.78 -19.63
N VAL A 119 -17.35 -8.42 -19.03
CA VAL A 119 -18.16 -9.45 -19.67
C VAL A 119 -19.64 -9.13 -19.50
N THR A 120 -20.42 -9.31 -20.56
CA THR A 120 -21.86 -9.04 -20.58
C THR A 120 -22.64 -10.26 -21.06
N PRO A 121 -22.63 -11.37 -20.30
CA PRO A 121 -23.28 -12.59 -20.73
C PRO A 121 -24.80 -12.42 -20.72
N SER A 122 -25.44 -13.02 -21.72
CA SER A 122 -26.89 -13.03 -21.89
C SER A 122 -27.39 -14.47 -22.00
N ALA A 123 -28.43 -14.82 -21.24
CA ALA A 123 -29.06 -16.13 -21.28
C ALA A 123 -30.59 -16.01 -21.27
N GLN A 124 -31.28 -17.04 -21.76
CA GLN A 124 -32.74 -17.11 -21.76
C GLN A 124 -33.18 -18.36 -21.01
N MET A 125 -34.16 -18.20 -20.13
CA MET A 125 -34.76 -19.31 -19.39
C MET A 125 -36.21 -19.50 -19.85
N ASP A 126 -36.54 -20.70 -20.33
CA ASP A 126 -37.91 -21.09 -20.64
C ASP A 126 -38.77 -21.21 -19.37
N THR A 127 -39.93 -20.56 -19.37
CA THR A 127 -40.86 -20.64 -18.24
C THR A 127 -41.78 -21.87 -18.37
N MET A 128 -42.09 -22.51 -17.25
CA MET A 128 -42.97 -23.70 -17.26
C MET A 128 -44.44 -23.32 -17.03
N PHE A 129 -44.68 -22.36 -16.15
CA PHE A 129 -46.02 -21.95 -15.72
C PHE A 129 -46.41 -20.56 -16.25
N LEU A 130 -45.47 -19.61 -16.30
CA LEU A 130 -45.67 -18.27 -16.85
C LEU A 130 -45.99 -18.28 -18.36
N ARG A 131 -45.64 -19.33 -19.09
CA ARG A 131 -46.08 -19.55 -20.47
C ARG A 131 -47.60 -19.60 -20.60
N MET A 132 -48.32 -20.04 -19.55
CA MET A 132 -49.79 -20.02 -19.53
C MET A 132 -50.36 -18.59 -19.48
N SER A 133 -49.55 -17.62 -19.05
CA SER A 133 -49.82 -16.18 -19.10
C SER A 133 -49.13 -15.47 -20.27
N ALA A 134 -48.77 -16.21 -21.34
CA ALA A 134 -48.11 -15.71 -22.55
C ALA A 134 -46.70 -15.13 -22.36
N VAL A 135 -45.98 -15.55 -21.31
CA VAL A 135 -44.56 -15.22 -21.11
C VAL A 135 -43.76 -16.50 -21.25
N ASP A 136 -43.25 -16.78 -22.45
CA ASP A 136 -42.60 -18.06 -22.76
C ASP A 136 -41.15 -18.15 -22.23
N HIS A 137 -40.45 -17.03 -22.13
CA HIS A 137 -39.07 -16.94 -21.68
C HIS A 137 -38.84 -15.73 -20.78
N LEU A 138 -37.80 -15.81 -19.94
CA LEU A 138 -37.27 -14.70 -19.18
C LEU A 138 -35.81 -14.48 -19.58
N ASP A 139 -35.50 -13.26 -19.99
CA ASP A 139 -34.15 -12.86 -20.34
C ASP A 139 -33.33 -12.53 -19.09
N MET A 140 -32.04 -12.86 -19.16
CA MET A 140 -31.10 -12.70 -18.07
C MET A 140 -29.81 -12.09 -18.59
N ILE A 141 -29.36 -11.02 -17.93
CA ILE A 141 -28.08 -10.36 -18.20
C ILE A 141 -27.37 -10.23 -16.86
N ALA A 142 -26.11 -10.66 -16.80
CA ALA A 142 -25.29 -10.60 -15.59
C ALA A 142 -23.95 -9.91 -15.89
N PRO A 143 -23.95 -8.58 -16.10
CA PRO A 143 -22.72 -7.87 -16.44
C PRO A 143 -21.75 -7.90 -15.26
N ALA A 144 -20.49 -8.22 -15.54
CA ALA A 144 -19.40 -8.14 -14.57
C ALA A 144 -18.22 -7.38 -15.18
N ALA A 145 -17.52 -6.63 -14.35
CA ALA A 145 -16.29 -5.95 -14.74
C ALA A 145 -15.30 -6.02 -13.59
N ALA A 146 -14.04 -6.27 -13.92
CA ALA A 146 -12.92 -6.14 -13.00
C ALA A 146 -11.87 -5.24 -13.63
N VAL A 147 -11.24 -4.42 -12.79
CA VAL A 147 -10.13 -3.56 -13.17
C VAL A 147 -8.89 -4.12 -12.49
N GLU A 148 -7.85 -4.39 -13.28
CA GLU A 148 -6.51 -4.62 -12.76
C GLU A 148 -6.00 -3.29 -12.23
N GLY A 149 -5.67 -3.27 -10.93
CA GLY A 149 -5.05 -2.16 -10.24
C GLY A 149 -3.92 -1.57 -11.07
N THR A 150 -3.92 -0.25 -11.24
CA THR A 150 -3.04 0.46 -12.17
C THR A 150 -1.59 0.04 -12.00
N GLY A 151 -0.95 -0.29 -13.12
CA GLY A 151 0.49 -0.56 -13.25
C GLY A 151 1.40 0.64 -12.96
N ILE A 152 1.08 1.46 -11.96
CA ILE A 152 2.11 2.23 -11.28
C ILE A 152 2.84 1.19 -10.44
N ALA A 153 4.00 0.73 -10.93
CA ALA A 153 4.88 -0.07 -10.11
C ALA A 153 5.07 0.71 -8.79
N THR A 154 4.72 0.10 -7.68
CA THR A 154 4.86 0.74 -6.37
C THR A 154 6.32 1.00 -6.14
N LYS A 155 6.67 2.27 -6.18
CA LYS A 155 8.03 2.73 -5.94
C LYS A 155 8.20 2.80 -4.44
N ILE A 156 9.17 2.10 -3.89
CA ILE A 156 9.46 2.13 -2.46
C ILE A 156 10.78 2.85 -2.25
N GLU A 157 10.75 3.91 -1.45
CA GLU A 157 11.95 4.63 -1.01
C GLU A 157 12.06 4.53 0.51
N ILE A 158 13.04 3.75 0.96
CA ILE A 158 13.31 3.55 2.39
C ILE A 158 14.61 4.23 2.77
N VAL A 159 14.62 4.91 3.92
CA VAL A 159 15.85 5.30 4.61
C VAL A 159 15.92 4.62 5.98
N MET A 160 17.02 3.90 6.21
CA MET A 160 17.34 3.27 7.48
C MET A 160 18.34 4.14 8.23
N VAL A 161 17.88 4.72 9.34
CA VAL A 161 18.67 5.57 10.22
C VAL A 161 19.04 4.75 11.45
N LEU A 162 20.29 4.27 11.49
CA LEU A 162 20.76 3.28 12.45
C LEU A 162 21.78 3.89 13.42
N ASP A 163 21.51 3.71 14.70
CA ASP A 163 22.42 4.09 15.78
C ASP A 163 23.66 3.19 15.79
N ALA A 164 24.82 3.83 15.70
CA ALA A 164 26.13 3.22 15.80
C ALA A 164 26.93 3.80 16.99
N SER A 165 26.23 4.38 17.98
CA SER A 165 26.83 4.93 19.18
C SER A 165 27.56 3.85 20.01
N GLY A 166 28.44 4.28 20.91
CA GLY A 166 29.21 3.36 21.75
C GLY A 166 28.36 2.40 22.59
N SER A 167 27.13 2.79 22.99
CA SER A 167 26.21 1.95 23.77
C SER A 167 25.74 0.72 22.99
N MET A 168 25.67 0.79 21.67
CA MET A 168 25.34 -0.33 20.79
C MET A 168 26.38 -1.47 20.86
N GLY A 169 27.57 -1.22 21.44
CA GLY A 169 28.57 -2.25 21.69
C GLY A 169 28.28 -3.10 22.93
N SER A 170 27.23 -2.76 23.68
CA SER A 170 26.85 -3.47 24.91
C SER A 170 26.18 -4.80 24.60
N TYR A 171 26.32 -5.77 25.50
CA TYR A 171 25.68 -7.08 25.40
C TYR A 171 24.21 -7.02 25.80
N THR A 172 23.38 -7.78 25.08
CA THR A 172 21.98 -8.01 25.40
C THR A 172 21.80 -9.29 26.24
N SER A 173 20.57 -9.60 26.61
CA SER A 173 20.23 -10.87 27.29
C SER A 173 20.47 -12.12 26.45
N THR A 174 20.66 -12.00 25.13
CA THR A 174 20.91 -13.13 24.21
C THR A 174 22.39 -13.53 24.17
N GLY A 175 23.28 -12.69 24.70
CA GLY A 175 24.74 -12.89 24.65
C GLY A 175 25.43 -12.28 23.42
N ASN A 176 24.66 -11.71 22.49
CA ASN A 176 25.18 -10.89 21.40
C ASN A 176 25.29 -9.43 21.81
N THR A 177 26.08 -8.64 21.07
CA THR A 177 26.07 -7.18 21.19
C THR A 177 24.81 -6.59 20.55
N ARG A 178 24.37 -5.43 21.02
CA ARG A 178 23.22 -4.74 20.41
C ARG A 178 23.44 -4.43 18.93
N LEU A 179 24.67 -4.10 18.56
CA LEU A 179 25.07 -3.90 17.18
C LEU A 179 24.87 -5.17 16.35
N GLU A 180 25.26 -6.34 16.84
CA GLU A 180 25.06 -7.61 16.12
C GLU A 180 23.57 -7.91 15.91
N GLU A 181 22.74 -7.72 16.93
CA GLU A 181 21.27 -7.88 16.81
C GLU A 181 20.66 -6.90 15.81
N MET A 182 21.11 -5.64 15.83
CA MET A 182 20.66 -4.62 14.89
C MET A 182 21.07 -4.96 13.45
N LYS A 183 22.31 -5.45 13.25
CA LYS A 183 22.78 -5.91 11.94
C LYS A 183 21.91 -7.05 11.41
N LEU A 184 21.60 -8.04 12.25
CA LEU A 184 20.74 -9.16 11.87
C LEU A 184 19.33 -8.68 11.47
N ALA A 185 18.73 -7.80 12.26
CA ALA A 185 17.40 -7.25 12.00
C ALA A 185 17.36 -6.40 10.71
N ALA A 186 18.37 -5.56 10.49
CA ALA A 186 18.48 -4.73 9.29
C ALA A 186 18.66 -5.57 8.02
N LYS A 187 19.44 -6.66 8.10
CA LYS A 187 19.59 -7.60 6.99
C LYS A 187 18.30 -8.36 6.68
N SER A 188 17.60 -8.85 7.70
CA SER A 188 16.29 -9.52 7.55
C SER A 188 15.30 -8.60 6.83
N PHE A 189 15.23 -7.34 7.27
CA PHE A 189 14.40 -6.32 6.62
C PHE A 189 14.78 -6.09 5.16
N ALA A 190 16.07 -5.92 4.87
CA ALA A 190 16.52 -5.66 3.52
C ALA A 190 16.31 -6.85 2.59
N ASP A 191 16.50 -8.09 3.06
CA ASP A 191 16.18 -9.29 2.30
C ASP A 191 14.69 -9.33 1.94
N GLU A 192 13.81 -9.15 2.94
CA GLU A 192 12.36 -9.15 2.74
C GLU A 192 11.90 -8.06 1.75
N ILE A 193 12.54 -6.88 1.77
CA ILE A 193 12.20 -5.79 0.87
C ILE A 193 12.80 -5.96 -0.53
N LEU A 194 14.09 -6.28 -0.65
CA LEU A 194 14.78 -6.33 -1.93
C LEU A 194 14.50 -7.61 -2.72
N THR A 195 14.20 -8.74 -2.06
CA THR A 195 13.92 -10.01 -2.72
C THR A 195 12.48 -10.10 -3.25
N ASN A 196 11.52 -9.43 -2.59
CA ASN A 196 10.10 -9.49 -2.95
C ASN A 196 9.63 -8.35 -3.86
N ASN A 197 10.52 -7.43 -4.24
CA ASN A 197 10.18 -6.31 -5.11
C ASN A 197 11.14 -6.24 -6.30
N ASP A 198 10.72 -5.53 -7.35
CA ASP A 198 11.59 -5.25 -8.47
C ASP A 198 12.73 -4.29 -8.03
N PRO A 199 14.02 -4.66 -8.23
CA PRO A 199 15.16 -3.82 -7.86
C PRO A 199 15.23 -2.48 -8.59
N GLU A 200 14.43 -2.25 -9.65
CA GLU A 200 14.27 -0.92 -10.26
C GLU A 200 13.29 -0.03 -9.49
N ASN A 201 12.36 -0.63 -8.75
CA ASN A 201 11.29 0.08 -8.06
C ASN A 201 11.60 0.34 -6.57
N VAL A 202 12.61 -0.32 -6.01
CA VAL A 202 12.96 -0.19 -4.59
C VAL A 202 14.37 0.37 -4.40
N SER A 203 14.49 1.28 -3.44
CA SER A 203 15.78 1.82 -3.01
C SER A 203 15.83 1.94 -1.48
N ILE A 204 16.92 1.47 -0.89
CA ILE A 204 17.21 1.57 0.55
C ILE A 204 18.45 2.43 0.75
N SER A 205 18.29 3.58 1.39
CA SER A 205 19.40 4.42 1.85
C SER A 205 19.77 4.05 3.29
N LEU A 206 21.06 3.92 3.57
CA LEU A 206 21.59 3.65 4.90
C LEU A 206 22.28 4.90 5.46
N VAL A 207 21.76 5.40 6.58
CA VAL A 207 22.33 6.50 7.35
C VAL A 207 22.73 5.95 8.71
N THR A 208 24.03 5.83 8.94
CA THR A 208 24.54 5.49 10.28
C THR A 208 24.91 6.76 11.02
N TYR A 209 24.65 6.80 12.32
CA TYR A 209 24.96 7.96 13.14
C TYR A 209 25.59 7.57 14.47
N ASP A 210 26.49 8.43 14.93
CA ASP A 210 27.05 8.39 16.27
C ASP A 210 26.93 9.79 16.92
N SER A 211 28.05 10.36 17.39
CA SER A 211 28.17 11.78 17.68
C SER A 211 27.97 12.66 16.43
N TRP A 212 28.17 12.08 15.25
CA TRP A 212 28.07 12.73 13.94
C TRP A 212 27.49 11.78 12.90
N VAL A 213 27.13 12.34 11.75
CA VAL A 213 26.84 11.61 10.52
C VAL A 213 27.90 12.00 9.51
N LEU A 214 28.45 11.01 8.79
CA LEU A 214 29.43 11.25 7.73
C LEU A 214 28.69 11.31 6.38
N PRO A 215 28.58 12.49 5.75
CA PRO A 215 27.96 12.62 4.44
C PRO A 215 28.75 11.84 3.39
N THR A 216 28.05 11.31 2.40
CA THR A 216 28.69 10.69 1.23
C THR A 216 29.58 11.70 0.51
N THR A 217 30.68 11.22 -0.05
CA THR A 217 31.56 12.03 -0.89
C THR A 217 30.75 12.74 -1.98
N GLY A 218 30.96 14.05 -2.15
CA GLY A 218 30.20 14.88 -3.10
C GLY A 218 28.89 15.47 -2.56
N MET A 219 28.28 14.87 -1.53
CA MET A 219 27.01 15.33 -0.94
C MET A 219 27.11 16.79 -0.48
N LEU A 220 28.23 17.17 0.13
CA LEU A 220 28.45 18.53 0.61
C LEU A 220 28.72 19.53 -0.51
N ASN A 221 29.37 19.10 -1.58
CA ASN A 221 29.61 19.96 -2.74
C ASN A 221 28.29 20.30 -3.40
N HIS A 222 27.37 19.31 -3.49
CA HIS A 222 26.00 19.54 -3.91
C HIS A 222 25.32 20.54 -2.97
N MET A 223 25.23 20.25 -1.67
CA MET A 223 24.48 21.08 -0.72
C MET A 223 24.96 22.54 -0.62
N LEU A 224 26.28 22.75 -0.67
CA LEU A 224 26.87 24.04 -0.30
C LEU A 224 27.43 24.83 -1.48
N ASP A 225 27.48 24.24 -2.68
CA ASP A 225 28.15 24.81 -3.86
C ASP A 225 29.57 25.30 -3.51
N VAL A 226 30.27 24.52 -2.66
CA VAL A 226 31.66 24.76 -2.26
C VAL A 226 32.53 23.63 -2.79
N SER A 227 33.74 23.97 -3.24
CA SER A 227 34.75 22.97 -3.54
C SER A 227 35.43 22.53 -2.24
N GLY A 228 35.18 21.30 -1.75
CA GLY A 228 35.91 20.77 -0.59
C GLY A 228 35.51 19.36 -0.15
N THR A 229 36.32 18.75 0.71
CA THR A 229 36.02 17.47 1.39
C THR A 229 35.69 17.73 2.85
N GLY A 230 34.49 18.27 3.10
CA GLY A 230 33.99 18.47 4.46
C GLY A 230 33.54 17.14 5.08
N ALA A 231 33.73 17.00 6.38
CA ALA A 231 33.13 15.93 7.18
C ALA A 231 32.56 16.54 8.47
N CYS A 232 31.53 15.90 9.03
CA CYS A 232 30.91 16.30 10.30
C CYS A 232 30.36 17.74 10.25
N LEU A 233 29.31 17.92 9.46
CA LEU A 233 28.55 19.16 9.40
C LEU A 233 27.83 19.43 10.72
N GLU A 234 27.71 20.71 11.04
CA GLU A 234 26.83 21.22 12.06
C GLU A 234 25.85 22.20 11.40
N PHE A 235 24.62 22.24 11.90
CA PHE A 235 23.55 23.05 11.32
C PHE A 235 23.16 24.15 12.30
N ASP A 236 23.24 25.41 11.85
CA ASP A 236 22.90 26.58 12.66
C ASP A 236 21.39 26.84 12.67
N ASP A 237 20.66 26.41 11.63
CA ASP A 237 19.20 26.56 11.55
C ASP A 237 18.49 25.19 11.50
N TRP A 238 17.54 25.02 12.42
CA TRP A 238 16.61 23.89 12.51
C TRP A 238 15.14 24.35 12.37
N ALA A 239 14.90 25.65 12.27
CA ALA A 239 13.56 26.23 12.22
C ALA A 239 12.86 25.99 10.88
N ASP A 240 13.61 25.90 9.78
CA ASP A 240 13.05 25.64 8.44
C ASP A 240 12.42 24.24 8.32
N VAL A 241 12.88 23.25 9.09
CA VAL A 241 12.23 21.94 9.19
C VAL A 241 10.81 22.05 9.76
N ARG A 242 10.55 23.03 10.65
CA ARG A 242 9.24 23.21 11.31
C ARG A 242 8.20 23.89 10.42
N ALA A 243 8.62 24.59 9.37
CA ALA A 243 7.74 25.46 8.61
C ALA A 243 7.20 24.82 7.34
N GLY A 244 7.75 23.68 6.87
CA GLY A 244 7.42 23.10 5.57
C GLY A 244 7.67 24.05 4.39
N ASN A 245 8.33 25.17 4.65
CA ASN A 245 8.60 26.23 3.70
C ASN A 245 10.08 26.12 3.39
N GLY A 246 10.39 25.92 2.11
CA GLY A 246 11.77 26.08 1.71
C GLY A 246 12.29 27.50 1.88
N PRO A 247 13.62 27.71 2.01
CA PRO A 247 14.17 29.02 2.14
C PRO A 247 13.86 29.69 0.79
N PRO A 248 13.49 30.98 0.82
CA PRO A 248 13.37 31.71 -0.41
C PRO A 248 14.71 31.64 -1.15
N ALA A 249 14.66 31.51 -2.48
CA ALA A 249 15.85 31.61 -3.32
C ALA A 249 16.63 32.88 -2.94
N HIS A 250 17.85 32.72 -2.39
CA HIS A 250 18.65 33.87 -1.99
C HIS A 250 19.19 34.57 -3.23
N SER A 251 18.64 35.76 -3.51
CA SER A 251 19.23 36.68 -4.46
C SER A 251 20.61 37.12 -3.96
N ASN A 252 21.63 36.98 -4.80
CA ASN A 252 22.97 37.54 -4.63
C ASN A 252 22.93 38.99 -4.10
N ALA A 253 23.11 39.17 -2.79
CA ALA A 253 23.31 40.48 -2.19
C ALA A 253 24.81 40.76 -2.20
N GLY A 254 25.27 41.45 -3.24
CA GLY A 254 26.62 42.01 -3.31
C GLY A 254 26.89 42.90 -2.09
N GLY A 255 27.89 42.52 -1.30
CA GLY A 255 28.30 43.27 -0.11
C GLY A 255 29.72 42.88 0.31
N ASN A 256 30.67 43.76 -0.01
CA ASN A 256 32.09 43.65 0.28
C ASN A 256 32.37 43.54 1.80
N GLY A 257 32.90 42.40 2.27
CA GLY A 257 33.43 42.24 3.63
C GLY A 257 33.68 40.80 4.07
N ASN A 258 34.96 40.39 4.16
CA ASN A 258 35.47 39.17 4.83
C ASN A 258 34.70 37.84 4.64
N GLY A 259 34.87 37.23 3.47
CA GLY A 259 35.14 35.78 3.31
C GLY A 259 34.29 34.74 4.05
N GLY A 260 32.99 34.98 4.27
CA GLY A 260 32.05 33.94 4.66
C GLY A 260 31.67 33.11 3.43
N MET A 261 31.91 31.81 3.45
CA MET A 261 31.28 30.88 2.51
C MET A 261 29.78 30.84 2.82
N SER A 262 29.04 31.75 2.19
CA SER A 262 27.58 31.67 2.12
C SER A 262 27.27 30.65 1.03
N GLY A 263 26.77 29.49 1.41
CA GLY A 263 26.39 28.44 0.46
C GLY A 263 25.34 28.96 -0.52
N ASN A 264 25.53 28.69 -1.81
CA ASN A 264 24.53 28.87 -2.84
C ASN A 264 23.73 27.54 -2.86
N GLY A 265 22.45 27.60 -2.52
CA GLY A 265 21.69 26.45 -2.03
C GLY A 265 21.26 25.47 -3.11
N ASN A 266 22.02 24.38 -3.24
CA ASN A 266 21.65 23.16 -3.96
C ASN A 266 21.48 22.03 -2.92
N GLY A 267 20.63 22.26 -1.93
CA GLY A 267 20.38 21.29 -0.86
C GLY A 267 19.00 21.54 -0.27
N PRO A 268 18.48 20.58 0.51
CA PRO A 268 17.12 20.66 0.96
C PRO A 268 16.92 21.93 1.76
N PRO A 269 15.70 22.44 1.75
CA PRO A 269 15.47 23.84 2.05
C PRO A 269 15.94 24.23 3.47
N TRP A 270 15.82 23.27 4.37
CA TRP A 270 16.18 23.37 5.76
C TRP A 270 17.66 23.06 6.04
N ALA A 271 18.55 22.97 5.04
CA ALA A 271 19.94 22.54 5.19
C ALA A 271 20.95 23.68 5.44
N THR A 272 20.58 24.77 6.11
CA THR A 272 21.52 25.84 6.46
C THR A 272 22.62 25.31 7.39
N VAL A 273 23.77 24.97 6.80
CA VAL A 273 24.96 24.56 7.55
C VAL A 273 25.49 25.75 8.31
N GLY A 274 25.87 25.52 9.56
CA GLY A 274 26.60 26.52 10.30
C GLY A 274 27.93 26.82 9.65
N ARG A 275 28.47 28.02 9.91
CA ARG A 275 29.73 28.51 9.34
C ARG A 275 30.75 27.37 9.30
N ASN A 276 30.99 26.84 8.10
CA ASN A 276 32.00 25.82 7.91
C ASN A 276 33.34 26.51 8.07
N SER A 277 33.80 26.58 9.32
CA SER A 277 35.09 27.15 9.63
C SER A 277 36.11 26.28 8.93
N THR A 278 36.78 26.85 7.93
CA THR A 278 38.08 26.33 7.45
C THR A 278 39.11 26.23 8.59
N ASN A 279 38.77 26.76 9.79
CA ASN A 279 39.39 26.45 11.07
C ASN A 279 38.50 25.49 11.91
N ALA A 280 38.10 24.34 11.39
CA ALA A 280 37.63 23.26 12.25
C ALA A 280 38.83 22.91 13.16
N PRO A 281 38.77 23.19 14.47
CA PRO A 281 39.95 23.01 15.31
C PRO A 281 40.37 21.54 15.22
N ALA A 282 41.68 21.30 15.25
CA ALA A 282 42.28 19.96 15.36
C ALA A 282 41.80 19.15 16.60
N SER A 283 40.79 19.64 17.31
CA SER A 283 40.11 19.07 18.45
C SER A 283 38.63 18.71 18.19
N ARG A 284 38.19 18.45 16.94
CA ARG A 284 36.99 17.63 16.70
C ARG A 284 37.26 16.17 17.11
N ARG A 285 37.50 15.93 18.41
CA ARG A 285 37.98 14.65 18.99
C ARG A 285 37.10 13.43 18.68
N HIS A 286 35.91 13.64 18.12
CA HIS A 286 34.93 12.60 17.82
C HIS A 286 34.36 12.69 16.40
N CYS A 287 34.94 13.46 15.47
CA CYS A 287 34.58 13.39 14.05
C CYS A 287 35.40 12.29 13.38
N SER A 288 34.75 11.20 12.96
CA SER A 288 35.41 10.15 12.15
C SER A 288 35.18 10.44 10.68
N THR A 289 36.21 10.22 9.88
CA THR A 289 36.14 10.20 8.41
C THR A 289 36.29 8.77 7.89
N ASP A 290 36.01 7.78 8.75
CA ASP A 290 36.04 6.38 8.38
C ASP A 290 34.88 6.07 7.41
N PRO A 291 35.16 5.53 6.20
CA PRO A 291 34.14 5.27 5.18
C PRO A 291 33.05 4.28 5.61
N THR A 292 33.27 3.52 6.69
CA THR A 292 32.26 2.61 7.27
C THR A 292 31.06 3.34 7.89
N PHE A 293 31.21 4.61 8.26
CA PHE A 293 30.13 5.47 8.78
C PHE A 293 29.52 6.38 7.71
N GLU A 294 30.03 6.32 6.48
CA GLU A 294 29.55 7.15 5.38
C GLU A 294 28.13 6.73 5.00
N ILE A 295 27.25 7.71 4.77
CA ILE A 295 25.91 7.46 4.23
C ILE A 295 26.04 6.65 2.93
N LYS A 296 25.22 5.61 2.78
CA LYS A 296 25.13 4.80 1.55
C LYS A 296 23.76 5.06 0.92
N PRO A 297 23.67 5.95 -0.08
CA PRO A 297 22.39 6.34 -0.65
C PRO A 297 21.87 5.28 -1.63
N MET A 298 20.54 5.14 -1.70
CA MET A 298 19.77 4.46 -2.75
C MET A 298 20.33 3.11 -3.22
N MET A 299 20.69 2.24 -2.28
CA MET A 299 21.11 0.88 -2.62
C MET A 299 19.91 0.03 -3.03
N ASN A 300 20.08 -0.81 -4.06
CA ASN A 300 19.07 -1.76 -4.52
C ASN A 300 19.62 -3.20 -4.66
N ASP A 301 20.84 -3.44 -4.19
CA ASP A 301 21.50 -4.75 -4.21
C ASP A 301 21.67 -5.29 -2.78
N LEU A 302 21.11 -6.48 -2.52
CA LEU A 302 21.11 -7.09 -1.19
C LEU A 302 22.54 -7.38 -0.71
N VAL A 303 23.40 -7.90 -1.58
CA VAL A 303 24.78 -8.26 -1.20
C VAL A 303 25.57 -7.03 -0.77
N THR A 304 25.44 -5.93 -1.53
CA THR A 304 26.06 -4.64 -1.21
C THR A 304 25.49 -4.07 0.09
N PHE A 305 24.18 -4.17 0.31
CA PHE A 305 23.55 -3.74 1.56
C PHE A 305 24.11 -4.51 2.76
N GLU A 306 24.15 -5.84 2.69
CA GLU A 306 24.68 -6.71 3.75
C GLU A 306 26.14 -6.39 4.09
N GLN A 307 26.98 -6.16 3.07
CA GLN A 307 28.39 -5.79 3.25
C GLN A 307 28.54 -4.44 3.97
N ASN A 308 27.72 -3.45 3.60
CA ASN A 308 27.73 -2.15 4.26
C ASN A 308 27.27 -2.28 5.73
N ILE A 309 26.21 -3.04 6.00
CA ILE A 309 25.74 -3.33 7.36
C ILE A 309 26.81 -4.05 8.19
N ASP A 310 27.50 -5.05 7.62
CA ASP A 310 28.57 -5.77 8.33
C ASP A 310 29.75 -4.89 8.69
N SER A 311 30.03 -3.87 7.88
CA SER A 311 31.13 -2.93 8.11
C SER A 311 30.89 -1.95 9.27
N ILE A 312 29.65 -1.80 9.74
CA ILE A 312 29.32 -0.86 10.82
C ILE A 312 30.06 -1.24 12.10
N THR A 313 30.65 -0.26 12.76
CA THR A 313 31.26 -0.41 14.08
C THR A 313 30.65 0.60 15.05
N THR A 314 30.85 0.40 16.36
CA THR A 314 30.33 1.33 17.35
C THR A 314 31.34 2.41 17.71
N ARG A 315 30.86 3.65 17.90
CA ARG A 315 31.72 4.78 18.23
C ARG A 315 30.94 5.91 18.87
N GLY A 316 31.61 6.75 19.65
CA GLY A 316 31.07 8.05 20.04
C GLY A 316 29.83 8.00 20.94
N THR A 317 29.09 9.10 20.90
CA THR A 317 27.87 9.36 21.66
C THR A 317 26.64 9.22 20.75
N THR A 318 25.45 9.52 21.24
CA THR A 318 24.21 9.39 20.47
C THR A 318 23.69 10.76 20.02
N SER A 319 23.53 10.95 18.71
CA SER A 319 22.96 12.16 18.09
C SER A 319 21.83 11.79 17.13
N ILE A 320 20.68 11.46 17.70
CA ILE A 320 19.45 11.07 17.00
C ILE A 320 18.97 12.24 16.13
N ASP A 321 19.13 13.48 16.59
CA ASP A 321 18.82 14.69 15.84
C ASP A 321 19.51 14.71 14.46
N LEU A 322 20.81 14.45 14.41
CA LEU A 322 21.58 14.40 13.17
C LEU A 322 21.19 13.19 12.31
N GLY A 323 21.05 12.02 12.92
CA GLY A 323 20.62 10.81 12.22
C GLY A 323 19.29 11.02 11.49
N ALA A 324 18.28 11.50 12.22
CA ALA A 324 16.96 11.80 11.66
C ALA A 324 17.06 12.84 10.54
N ARG A 325 17.83 13.91 10.76
CA ARG A 325 18.01 14.98 9.78
C ARG A 325 18.66 14.49 8.48
N PHE A 326 19.78 13.78 8.54
CA PHE A 326 20.39 13.21 7.32
C PHE A 326 19.52 12.12 6.69
N GLY A 327 18.78 11.36 7.50
CA GLY A 327 17.75 10.44 7.02
C GLY A 327 16.70 11.15 6.17
N ALA A 328 16.18 12.28 6.66
CA ALA A 328 15.23 13.10 5.92
C ALA A 328 15.81 13.64 4.61
N MET A 329 17.10 14.03 4.58
CA MET A 329 17.74 14.49 3.34
C MET A 329 17.71 13.42 2.26
N MET A 330 17.88 12.14 2.62
CA MET A 330 17.89 11.04 1.64
C MET A 330 16.52 10.77 1.00
N LEU A 331 15.44 11.36 1.52
CA LEU A 331 14.11 11.28 0.93
C LEU A 331 13.69 12.61 0.26
N ASP A 332 14.51 13.65 0.32
CA ASP A 332 14.16 14.98 -0.18
C ASP A 332 14.54 15.12 -1.68
N PRO A 333 13.59 15.50 -2.57
CA PRO A 333 13.84 15.71 -3.99
C PRO A 333 15.02 16.64 -4.33
N ASP A 334 15.37 17.58 -3.45
CA ASP A 334 16.51 18.49 -3.67
C ASP A 334 17.86 17.74 -3.69
N MET A 335 17.91 16.52 -3.12
CA MET A 335 19.08 15.65 -3.20
C MET A 335 19.17 14.87 -4.53
N ARG A 336 18.17 14.95 -5.42
CA ARG A 336 18.17 14.21 -6.70
C ARG A 336 19.40 14.51 -7.56
N GLY A 337 19.80 15.77 -7.65
CA GLY A 337 21.00 16.15 -8.41
C GLY A 337 22.29 15.51 -7.87
N PHE A 338 22.37 15.31 -6.55
CA PHE A 338 23.47 14.58 -5.93
C PHE A 338 23.40 13.08 -6.27
N ILE A 339 22.23 12.46 -6.20
CA ILE A 339 22.05 11.06 -6.57
C ILE A 339 22.40 10.84 -8.05
N ASP A 340 21.93 11.69 -8.94
CA ASP A 340 22.24 11.64 -10.37
C ASP A 340 23.76 11.77 -10.61
N SER A 341 24.47 12.60 -9.82
CA SER A 341 25.93 12.70 -9.92
C SER A 341 26.66 11.40 -9.53
N LEU A 342 26.15 10.66 -8.53
CA LEU A 342 26.70 9.36 -8.15
C LEU A 342 26.47 8.29 -9.22
N ILE A 343 25.36 8.39 -9.96
CA ILE A 343 25.06 7.52 -11.10
C ILE A 343 26.00 7.83 -12.27
N ASP A 344 26.20 9.11 -12.56
CA ASP A 344 27.11 9.56 -13.63
C ASP A 344 28.57 9.14 -13.34
N ASP A 345 28.97 9.11 -12.06
CA ASP A 345 30.28 8.62 -11.59
C ASP A 345 30.36 7.08 -11.53
N GLY A 346 29.26 6.36 -11.81
CA GLY A 346 29.20 4.89 -11.80
C GLY A 346 29.17 4.24 -10.42
N THR A 347 28.88 5.01 -9.37
CA THR A 347 28.75 4.51 -7.99
C THR A 347 27.38 3.89 -7.72
N LEU A 348 26.33 4.41 -8.37
CA LEU A 348 24.97 3.88 -8.30
C LEU A 348 24.50 3.37 -9.66
N PRO A 349 23.60 2.37 -9.71
CA PRO A 349 23.06 1.88 -10.96
C PRO A 349 22.08 2.89 -11.59
N GLU A 350 21.99 2.87 -12.92
CA GLU A 350 21.10 3.74 -13.71
C GLU A 350 19.62 3.65 -13.29
N ALA A 351 19.21 2.49 -12.75
CA ALA A 351 17.86 2.28 -12.21
C ALA A 351 17.48 3.24 -11.06
N MET A 352 18.45 3.85 -10.38
CA MET A 352 18.20 4.81 -9.29
C MET A 352 18.00 6.25 -9.78
N ARG A 353 18.11 6.50 -11.09
CA ARG A 353 18.02 7.86 -11.63
C ARG A 353 16.65 8.48 -11.38
N GLY A 354 16.63 9.77 -11.07
CA GLY A 354 15.40 10.50 -10.76
C GLY A 354 14.90 10.33 -9.31
N ARG A 355 15.66 9.64 -8.45
CA ARG A 355 15.39 9.53 -7.00
C ARG A 355 16.21 10.57 -6.20
N PRO A 356 15.70 11.12 -5.09
CA PRO A 356 14.38 10.86 -4.49
C PRO A 356 13.23 11.33 -5.38
N PHE A 357 12.09 10.64 -5.38
CA PHE A 357 10.92 11.05 -6.16
C PHE A 357 10.28 12.32 -5.61
N ASP A 358 9.66 13.14 -6.47
CA ASP A 358 8.94 14.35 -6.06
C ASP A 358 7.83 14.05 -5.05
N TRP A 359 7.62 14.91 -4.05
CA TRP A 359 6.66 14.66 -2.96
C TRP A 359 5.24 14.34 -3.43
N ASP A 360 4.84 14.89 -4.58
CA ASP A 360 3.54 14.69 -5.23
C ASP A 360 3.52 13.56 -6.27
N GLU A 361 4.63 12.83 -6.46
CA GLU A 361 4.72 11.67 -7.35
C GLU A 361 3.76 10.55 -6.88
N PRO A 362 2.80 10.12 -7.71
CA PRO A 362 1.83 9.10 -7.34
C PRO A 362 2.49 7.71 -7.25
N GLY A 363 1.97 6.89 -6.34
CA GLY A 363 2.40 5.49 -6.18
C GLY A 363 3.81 5.30 -5.59
N VAL A 364 4.35 6.32 -4.90
CA VAL A 364 5.59 6.24 -4.14
C VAL A 364 5.28 6.04 -2.66
N GLN A 365 5.75 4.95 -2.09
CA GLN A 365 5.74 4.70 -0.65
C GLN A 365 7.08 5.13 -0.05
N ARG A 366 7.06 6.19 0.78
CA ARG A 366 8.24 6.70 1.47
C ARG A 366 8.26 6.25 2.91
N VAL A 367 9.41 5.75 3.36
CA VAL A 367 9.55 5.14 4.69
C VAL A 367 10.86 5.57 5.33
N MET A 368 10.78 6.05 6.57
CA MET A 368 11.95 6.26 7.42
C MET A 368 11.90 5.25 8.57
N VAL A 369 12.96 4.48 8.76
CA VAL A 369 13.14 3.59 9.91
C VAL A 369 14.25 4.14 10.79
N LEU A 370 13.90 4.65 11.98
CA LEU A 370 14.84 5.24 12.93
C LEU A 370 15.02 4.31 14.15
N LEU A 371 16.25 3.87 14.41
CA LEU A 371 16.58 3.00 15.54
C LEU A 371 17.56 3.66 16.50
N THR A 372 17.36 3.50 17.81
CA THR A 372 18.34 3.89 18.85
C THR A 372 18.28 3.03 20.11
N ASP A 373 19.42 2.88 20.81
CA ASP A 373 19.50 2.29 22.15
C ASP A 373 19.70 3.33 23.27
N GLY A 374 19.70 4.62 22.94
CA GLY A 374 20.08 5.69 23.84
C GLY A 374 19.30 6.99 23.65
N GLU A 375 19.50 7.94 24.57
CA GLU A 375 18.97 9.30 24.45
C GLU A 375 19.93 10.20 23.67
N ASN A 376 19.40 11.25 23.04
CA ASN A 376 20.24 12.34 22.55
C ASN A 376 21.13 12.86 23.67
N CYS A 377 22.44 12.79 23.48
CA CYS A 377 23.32 13.11 24.59
C CYS A 377 24.71 13.58 24.17
N CYS A 378 25.34 14.20 25.18
CA CYS A 378 26.78 14.21 25.36
C CYS A 378 27.62 14.95 24.30
N GLY A 379 27.00 15.45 23.23
CA GLY A 379 27.61 16.34 22.26
C GLY A 379 27.76 17.76 22.82
N SER A 380 28.84 18.45 22.44
CA SER A 380 29.03 19.87 22.76
C SER A 380 28.19 20.83 21.90
N ARG A 381 27.33 20.28 21.01
CA ARG A 381 26.53 21.03 20.02
C ARG A 381 25.32 21.71 20.67
N PHE A 382 24.41 20.91 21.22
CA PHE A 382 23.16 21.35 21.82
C PHE A 382 22.86 20.57 23.11
N SER A 383 22.11 21.16 24.03
CA SER A 383 21.56 20.43 25.18
C SER A 383 20.58 19.35 24.72
N THR A 384 20.46 18.24 25.45
CA THR A 384 19.52 17.14 25.15
C THR A 384 18.10 17.61 24.78
N PRO A 385 17.44 18.52 25.52
CA PRO A 385 16.09 18.98 25.15
C PRO A 385 16.01 19.63 23.77
N VAL A 386 17.07 20.36 23.36
CA VAL A 386 17.12 20.99 22.03
C VAL A 386 17.34 19.94 20.95
N GLN A 387 18.15 18.91 21.21
CA GLN A 387 18.31 17.79 20.29
C GLN A 387 17.00 16.99 20.14
N ASP A 388 16.27 16.79 21.23
CA ASP A 388 14.96 16.12 21.22
C ASP A 388 13.93 16.94 20.42
N ASP A 389 13.83 18.25 20.67
CA ASP A 389 12.98 19.16 19.89
C ASP A 389 13.33 19.12 18.40
N ASN A 390 14.62 19.05 18.08
CA ASN A 390 15.13 18.95 16.72
C ASN A 390 14.77 17.62 16.06
N THR A 391 14.92 16.49 16.76
CA THR A 391 14.48 15.16 16.29
C THR A 391 12.98 15.19 15.99
N LEU A 392 12.16 15.70 16.91
CA LEU A 392 10.71 15.77 16.73
C LEU A 392 10.30 16.67 15.56
N ALA A 393 10.99 17.79 15.35
CA ALA A 393 10.76 18.66 14.21
C ALA A 393 10.95 17.92 12.88
N VAL A 394 12.04 17.14 12.75
CA VAL A 394 12.27 16.32 11.55
C VAL A 394 11.15 15.32 11.35
N CYS A 395 10.77 14.55 12.38
CA CYS A 395 9.71 13.57 12.24
C CYS A 395 8.35 14.21 11.89
N GLN A 396 8.06 15.41 12.40
CA GLN A 396 6.87 16.18 12.01
C GLN A 396 6.92 16.60 10.54
N GLY A 397 8.06 17.13 10.07
CA GLY A 397 8.25 17.50 8.67
C GLY A 397 8.11 16.32 7.71
N MET A 398 8.66 15.16 8.07
CA MET A 398 8.53 13.94 7.27
C MET A 398 7.08 13.47 7.17
N ARG A 399 6.34 13.47 8.29
CA ARG A 399 4.91 13.13 8.31
C ARG A 399 4.07 14.10 7.50
N ALA A 400 4.44 15.38 7.45
CA ALA A 400 3.75 16.39 6.65
C ALA A 400 3.94 16.21 5.14
N ASN A 401 4.97 15.46 4.72
CA ASN A 401 5.25 15.11 3.32
C ASN A 401 4.94 13.63 3.02
N ASP A 402 3.94 13.07 3.70
CA ASP A 402 3.44 11.69 3.50
C ASP A 402 4.51 10.58 3.66
N VAL A 403 5.53 10.81 4.50
CA VAL A 403 6.51 9.78 4.85
C VAL A 403 6.05 9.01 6.08
N THR A 404 6.03 7.68 5.99
CA THR A 404 5.79 6.81 7.14
C THR A 404 7.06 6.69 7.98
N VAL A 405 7.06 7.28 9.17
CA VAL A 405 8.17 7.23 10.13
C VAL A 405 7.93 6.08 11.11
N TYR A 406 8.74 5.04 10.98
CA TYR A 406 8.89 3.95 11.93
C TYR A 406 10.03 4.26 12.89
N THR A 407 9.81 4.01 14.17
CA THR A 407 10.83 4.22 15.20
C THR A 407 10.97 2.98 16.07
N VAL A 408 12.20 2.57 16.34
CA VAL A 408 12.53 1.38 17.11
C VAL A 408 13.44 1.76 18.27
N SER A 409 12.95 1.67 19.50
CA SER A 409 13.79 1.76 20.69
C SER A 409 14.32 0.37 21.04
N PHE A 410 15.63 0.24 21.29
CA PHE A 410 16.25 -1.04 21.59
C PHE A 410 16.96 -1.04 22.94
N ASP A 411 16.42 -1.72 23.95
CA ASP A 411 16.93 -1.69 25.34
C ASP A 411 17.20 -0.25 25.84
N ALA A 412 16.38 0.71 25.39
CA ALA A 412 16.63 2.13 25.52
C ALA A 412 16.06 2.70 26.84
N PRO A 413 16.60 3.82 27.36
CA PRO A 413 16.07 4.51 28.53
C PRO A 413 14.70 5.18 28.24
N ALA A 414 14.01 5.59 29.31
CA ALA A 414 12.66 6.12 29.23
C ALA A 414 12.54 7.39 28.36
N GLY A 415 13.51 8.30 28.39
CA GLY A 415 13.47 9.50 27.56
C GLY A 415 13.60 9.19 26.07
N ALA A 416 14.40 8.18 25.70
CA ALA A 416 14.49 7.71 24.32
C ALA A 416 13.18 7.08 23.84
N ILE A 417 12.55 6.26 24.69
CA ILE A 417 11.23 5.67 24.43
C ILE A 417 10.18 6.76 24.21
N ASP A 418 10.14 7.76 25.11
CA ASP A 418 9.19 8.87 25.03
C ASP A 418 9.41 9.73 23.77
N LEU A 419 10.68 10.00 23.41
CA LEU A 419 11.04 10.72 22.19
C LEU A 419 10.61 9.96 20.92
N LEU A 420 10.99 8.68 20.82
CA LEU A 420 10.70 7.87 19.64
C LEU A 420 9.20 7.63 19.46
N SER A 421 8.46 7.40 20.54
CA SER A 421 7.00 7.23 20.47
C SER A 421 6.27 8.47 19.91
N GLN A 422 6.81 9.67 20.17
CA GLN A 422 6.27 10.93 19.62
C GLN A 422 6.71 11.21 18.18
N CYS A 423 7.91 10.73 17.80
CA CYS A 423 8.44 10.83 16.45
C CYS A 423 7.69 9.92 15.46
N ALA A 424 7.28 8.72 15.86
CA ALA A 424 6.58 7.76 15.02
C ALA A 424 5.31 8.33 14.34
N SER A 425 4.98 7.86 13.14
CA SER A 425 3.77 8.30 12.42
C SER A 425 2.46 7.91 13.11
N SER A 426 2.47 6.83 13.87
CA SER A 426 1.33 6.40 14.70
C SER A 426 1.82 5.50 15.82
N PRO A 427 0.98 5.17 16.83
CA PRO A 427 1.33 4.18 17.85
C PRO A 427 1.70 2.81 17.26
N ASN A 428 1.19 2.45 16.08
CA ASN A 428 1.51 1.19 15.40
C ASN A 428 2.85 1.23 14.64
N HIS A 429 3.46 2.41 14.50
CA HIS A 429 4.76 2.59 13.87
C HIS A 429 5.90 2.73 14.90
N PHE A 430 5.57 2.66 16.20
CA PHE A 430 6.54 2.65 17.29
C PHE A 430 6.75 1.23 17.81
N PHE A 431 8.01 0.81 17.88
CA PHE A 431 8.42 -0.49 18.40
C PHE A 431 9.36 -0.30 19.59
N ASN A 432 9.00 -0.87 20.73
CA ASN A 432 9.88 -0.94 21.89
C ASN A 432 10.38 -2.37 22.07
N SER A 433 11.61 -2.59 21.62
CA SER A 433 12.21 -3.92 21.55
C SER A 433 13.34 -4.06 22.58
N GLY A 434 13.55 -5.29 23.04
CA GLY A 434 14.71 -5.67 23.85
C GLY A 434 15.12 -7.11 23.55
N GLY A 435 16.41 -7.41 23.68
CA GLY A 435 16.95 -8.73 23.37
C GLY A 435 16.67 -9.20 21.93
N ASP A 436 16.08 -10.39 21.79
CA ASP A 436 15.80 -11.08 20.52
C ASP A 436 14.58 -10.55 19.75
N ALA A 437 13.79 -9.66 20.35
CA ALA A 437 12.59 -9.10 19.72
C ALA A 437 12.89 -8.09 18.59
N LEU A 438 14.15 -7.71 18.38
CA LEU A 438 14.52 -6.70 17.39
C LEU A 438 14.28 -7.18 15.96
N VAL A 439 14.65 -8.42 15.63
CA VAL A 439 14.40 -9.00 14.30
C VAL A 439 12.90 -9.03 14.01
N THR A 440 12.09 -9.49 14.96
CA THR A 440 10.62 -9.52 14.83
C THR A 440 10.02 -8.13 14.58
N ALA A 441 10.57 -7.07 15.19
CA ALA A 441 10.12 -5.71 14.93
C ALA A 441 10.42 -5.30 13.48
N PHE A 442 11.63 -5.57 12.98
CA PHE A 442 12.00 -5.25 11.60
C PHE A 442 11.20 -6.07 10.57
N ASP A 443 10.96 -7.36 10.82
CA ASP A 443 10.13 -8.19 9.96
C ASP A 443 8.68 -7.67 9.89
N ALA A 444 8.13 -7.21 11.03
CA ALA A 444 6.81 -6.59 11.08
C ALA A 444 6.77 -5.27 10.28
N ILE A 445 7.83 -4.46 10.36
CA ILE A 445 7.95 -3.23 9.55
C ILE A 445 8.00 -3.59 8.06
N ALA A 446 8.83 -4.55 7.65
CA ALA A 446 8.94 -4.99 6.25
C ALA A 446 7.58 -5.44 5.69
N THR A 447 6.88 -6.30 6.45
CA THR A 447 5.53 -6.78 6.10
C THR A 447 4.55 -5.62 5.94
N ASN A 448 4.55 -4.66 6.88
CA ASN A 448 3.66 -3.50 6.81
C ASN A 448 3.95 -2.62 5.59
N VAL A 449 5.23 -2.40 5.26
CA VAL A 449 5.65 -1.62 4.09
C VAL A 449 5.19 -2.29 2.80
N GLN A 450 5.37 -3.60 2.66
CA GLN A 450 4.89 -4.34 1.50
C GLN A 450 3.36 -4.26 1.36
N VAL A 451 2.60 -4.45 2.44
CA VAL A 451 1.14 -4.37 2.40
C VAL A 451 0.67 -2.97 2.03
N GLN A 452 1.34 -1.92 2.53
CA GLN A 452 1.03 -0.53 2.15
C GLN A 452 1.32 -0.28 0.67
N ALA A 453 2.44 -0.79 0.15
CA ALA A 453 2.75 -0.71 -1.28
C ALA A 453 1.64 -1.36 -2.12
N LEU A 454 1.22 -2.59 -1.80
CA LEU A 454 0.14 -3.28 -2.53
C LEU A 454 -1.18 -2.49 -2.54
N ARG A 455 -1.53 -1.82 -1.44
CA ARG A 455 -2.75 -0.98 -1.36
C ARG A 455 -2.71 0.26 -2.23
N LEU A 456 -1.54 0.75 -2.62
CA LEU A 456 -1.41 1.89 -3.54
C LEU A 456 -1.63 1.48 -5.00
N THR A 457 -1.70 0.17 -5.28
CA THR A 457 -2.03 -0.35 -6.62
C THR A 457 -3.50 -0.68 -6.81
N GLU A 458 -4.25 -0.90 -5.72
CA GLU A 458 -5.71 -1.12 -5.73
C GLU A 458 -6.49 0.19 -5.82
#